data_AF-A0AAP2Z0N7-F1
#
_entry.id   AF-A0AAP2Z0N7-F1
#
_cell.length_a   1.000
_cell.length_b   1.000
_cell.length_c   1.000
_cell.angle_alpha   90.00
_cell.angle_beta   90.00
_cell.angle_gamma   90.00
#
_symmetry.space_group_name_H-M   'P 1'
#
loop_
_entity.id
_entity.type
_entity.pdbx_description
1 polymer ?
#
loop_
_entity_poly.entity_id
_entity_poly.type
_entity_poly.pdbx_seq_one_letter_code
_entity_poly.pdbx_strand_id
1 'polypeptide(L)'
;MSTEHRSPLGRGVGFVTDLLEHPLFGTEVRRTRYALAFLAGLAALVLASHAGTVITVGGAPLETTTWLFDTLSAIIIVGVVAAITVVPIAYAGWNGGPAMAFAIPLVPVALGELIAGRYVLGLDMAIALTVGAVGAAVALYATDVRQTRRFRPWRAGSIDDDLLVFVTTVSLVASLSAVSFVRTVPDHVLELYTPFLVLWLVPAVIVCTYWGVWTRVALEAGRDRRPLES
;
A
#
# COMPACT_ATOMS: atom_id res chain seq x y z
N MET A 1 -27.39 43.01 -5.15
CA MET A 1 -26.34 42.60 -6.11
C MET A 1 -25.06 42.43 -5.31
N SER A 2 -24.83 41.22 -4.79
CA SER A 2 -23.69 40.89 -3.92
C SER A 2 -22.70 40.09 -4.74
N THR A 3 -21.49 40.61 -4.88
CA THR A 3 -20.38 39.98 -5.60
C THR A 3 -19.78 38.88 -4.72
N GLU A 4 -20.04 37.62 -5.07
CA GLU A 4 -19.32 36.47 -4.51
C GLU A 4 -17.83 36.60 -4.83
N HIS A 5 -17.04 36.89 -3.80
CA HIS A 5 -15.59 36.82 -3.84
C HIS A 5 -15.16 35.36 -3.68
N ARG A 6 -15.21 34.58 -4.76
CA ARG A 6 -14.61 33.24 -4.81
C ARG A 6 -13.10 33.38 -4.96
N SER A 7 -12.39 33.29 -3.85
CA SER A 7 -10.93 33.19 -3.87
C SER A 7 -10.51 31.80 -4.40
N PRO A 8 -9.58 31.72 -5.37
CA PRO A 8 -9.14 30.45 -5.97
C PRO A 8 -8.25 29.61 -5.03
N LEU A 9 -7.90 30.13 -3.85
CA LEU A 9 -7.04 29.47 -2.85
C LEU A 9 -7.78 28.43 -1.98
N GLY A 10 -9.12 28.41 -1.98
CA GLY A 10 -9.91 27.46 -1.17
C GLY A 10 -9.97 26.03 -1.71
N ARG A 11 -9.64 25.81 -3.00
CA ARG A 11 -9.73 24.48 -3.64
C ARG A 11 -8.67 23.50 -3.15
N GLY A 12 -7.46 23.99 -2.87
CA GLY A 12 -6.35 23.14 -2.42
C GLY A 12 -6.53 22.62 -1.00
N VAL A 13 -7.10 23.44 -0.11
CA VAL A 13 -7.37 23.06 1.29
C VAL A 13 -8.54 22.08 1.37
N GLY A 14 -9.59 22.26 0.55
CA GLY A 14 -10.70 21.32 0.46
C GLY A 14 -10.25 19.92 0.03
N PHE A 15 -9.49 19.81 -1.07
CA PHE A 15 -9.00 18.54 -1.60
C PHE A 15 -8.14 17.73 -0.60
N VAL A 16 -7.25 18.39 0.14
CA VAL A 16 -6.41 17.73 1.15
C VAL A 16 -7.25 17.21 2.31
N THR A 17 -8.30 17.95 2.69
CA THR A 17 -9.20 17.54 3.76
C THR A 17 -10.08 16.37 3.33
N ASP A 18 -10.63 16.43 2.12
CA ASP A 18 -11.43 15.34 1.52
C ASP A 18 -10.60 14.05 1.35
N LEU A 19 -9.33 14.16 0.94
CA LEU A 19 -8.41 13.01 0.86
C LEU A 19 -8.13 12.40 2.24
N LEU A 20 -7.91 13.24 3.25
CA LEU A 20 -7.61 12.80 4.61
C LEU A 20 -8.78 12.08 5.29
N GLU A 21 -10.01 12.41 4.89
CA GLU A 21 -11.26 11.82 5.40
C GLU A 21 -11.70 10.59 4.60
N HIS A 22 -11.09 10.33 3.44
CA HIS A 22 -11.50 9.22 2.59
C HIS A 22 -11.15 7.85 3.23
N PRO A 23 -12.09 6.88 3.25
CA PRO A 23 -11.89 5.56 3.87
C PRO A 23 -10.71 4.75 3.30
N LEU A 24 -10.24 5.09 2.08
CA LEU A 24 -9.07 4.48 1.46
C LEU A 24 -7.77 4.84 2.17
N PHE A 25 -7.71 6.04 2.78
CA PHE A 25 -6.55 6.50 3.53
C PHE A 25 -6.64 6.09 4.99
N GLY A 26 -7.84 5.98 5.56
CA GLY A 26 -8.07 5.37 6.87
C GLY A 26 -9.20 6.05 7.62
N THR A 27 -9.53 5.50 8.79
CA THR A 27 -10.71 5.93 9.56
C THR A 27 -10.47 7.17 10.42
N GLU A 28 -9.24 7.38 10.90
CA GLU A 28 -8.90 8.52 11.76
C GLU A 28 -7.91 9.47 11.07
N VAL A 29 -8.35 10.71 10.81
CA VAL A 29 -7.55 11.77 10.16
C VAL A 29 -6.20 11.98 10.84
N ARG A 30 -6.15 11.96 12.18
CA ARG A 30 -4.90 12.16 12.93
C ARG A 30 -3.87 11.06 12.65
N ARG A 31 -4.32 9.80 12.55
CA ARG A 31 -3.45 8.66 12.23
C ARG A 31 -3.01 8.70 10.77
N THR A 32 -3.92 9.09 9.88
CA THR A 32 -3.61 9.31 8.45
C THR A 32 -2.53 10.37 8.27
N ARG A 33 -2.60 11.49 9.02
CA ARG A 33 -1.55 12.53 9.00
C ARG A 33 -0.19 12.00 9.43
N TYR A 34 -0.12 11.17 10.47
CA TYR A 34 1.15 10.56 10.88
C TYR A 34 1.72 9.62 9.81
N ALA A 35 0.87 8.83 9.17
CA ALA A 35 1.31 7.96 8.09
C ALA A 35 1.77 8.76 6.85
N LEU A 36 1.09 9.85 6.49
CA LEU A 36 1.53 10.74 5.42
C LEU A 36 2.86 11.41 5.74
N ALA A 37 3.04 11.89 6.98
CA ALA A 37 4.31 12.46 7.42
C ALA A 37 5.44 11.42 7.38
N PHE A 38 5.16 10.18 7.80
CA PHE A 38 6.10 9.06 7.69
C PHE A 38 6.46 8.76 6.23
N LEU A 39 5.46 8.68 5.34
CA LEU A 39 5.67 8.43 3.91
C LEU A 39 6.48 9.56 3.25
N ALA A 40 6.18 10.82 3.59
CA ALA A 40 6.93 11.98 3.13
C ALA A 40 8.38 11.93 3.64
N GLY A 41 8.60 11.50 4.89
CA GLY A 41 9.93 11.29 5.45
C GLY A 41 10.72 10.21 4.70
N LEU A 42 10.09 9.07 4.37
CA LEU A 42 10.71 8.03 3.54
C LEU A 42 11.07 8.55 2.14
N ALA A 43 10.15 9.26 1.49
CA ALA A 43 10.41 9.86 0.17
C ALA A 43 11.55 10.88 0.22
N ALA A 44 11.58 11.73 1.24
CA ALA A 44 12.67 12.69 1.45
C ALA A 44 14.01 12.00 1.69
N LEU A 45 14.02 10.88 2.42
CA LEU A 45 15.24 10.10 2.66
C LEU A 45 15.77 9.47 1.35
N VAL A 46 14.89 8.94 0.51
CA VAL A 46 15.26 8.42 -0.83
C VAL A 46 15.83 9.53 -1.71
N LEU A 47 15.18 10.70 -1.74
CA LEU A 47 15.66 11.87 -2.49
C LEU A 47 17.01 12.39 -1.98
N ALA A 48 17.20 12.46 -0.66
CA ALA A 48 18.44 12.90 -0.05
C ALA A 48 19.58 11.90 -0.30
N SER A 49 19.30 10.61 -0.20
CA SER A 49 20.25 9.54 -0.52
C SER A 49 20.72 9.67 -1.98
N HIS A 50 19.81 9.89 -2.92
CA HIS A 50 20.18 10.11 -4.32
C HIS A 50 20.96 11.41 -4.53
N ALA A 51 20.53 12.53 -3.95
CA ALA A 51 21.26 13.79 -4.05
C ALA A 51 22.71 13.64 -3.56
N GLY A 52 22.94 12.88 -2.49
CA GLY A 52 24.28 12.56 -1.98
C GLY A 52 25.15 11.79 -2.97
N THR A 53 24.57 10.97 -3.85
CA THR A 53 25.30 10.23 -4.89
C THR A 53 25.67 11.06 -6.12
N VAL A 54 25.01 12.21 -6.33
CA VAL A 54 25.23 13.09 -7.50
C VAL A 54 26.15 14.27 -7.16
N ILE A 55 26.28 14.64 -5.88
CA ILE A 55 27.13 15.75 -5.45
C ILE A 55 28.62 15.35 -5.51
N THR A 56 29.34 15.95 -6.45
CA THR A 56 30.80 15.86 -6.53
C THR A 56 31.45 16.95 -5.66
N VAL A 57 32.38 16.60 -4.78
CA VAL A 57 33.21 17.56 -4.04
C VAL A 57 34.61 17.54 -4.67
N GLY A 58 35.01 18.63 -5.32
CA GLY A 58 36.32 18.72 -5.96
C GLY A 58 36.46 17.93 -7.28
N GLY A 59 35.36 17.62 -7.97
CA GLY A 59 35.37 16.91 -9.26
C GLY A 59 35.52 15.39 -9.15
N ALA A 60 35.77 14.87 -7.95
CA ALA A 60 35.57 13.45 -7.65
C ALA A 60 34.14 13.23 -7.14
N PRO A 61 33.45 12.15 -7.54
CA PRO A 61 32.30 11.68 -6.78
C PRO A 61 32.77 11.46 -5.34
N LEU A 62 31.91 11.77 -4.36
CA LEU A 62 32.21 11.49 -2.97
C LEU A 62 32.59 10.00 -2.87
N GLU A 63 33.86 9.69 -2.63
CA GLU A 63 34.31 8.31 -2.48
C GLU A 63 33.72 7.79 -1.17
N THR A 64 32.56 7.14 -1.27
CA THR A 64 31.82 6.53 -0.16
C THR A 64 32.48 5.21 0.29
N THR A 65 33.81 5.10 0.22
CA THR A 65 34.62 3.90 0.48
C THR A 65 35.19 3.87 1.91
N THR A 66 34.45 4.41 2.88
CA THR A 66 34.78 4.18 4.30
C THR A 66 33.88 3.09 4.86
N TRP A 67 34.47 2.10 5.53
CA TRP A 67 33.76 1.01 6.21
C TRP A 67 32.60 1.49 7.11
N LEU A 68 32.76 2.67 7.71
CA LEU A 68 31.73 3.30 8.53
C LEU A 68 30.49 3.71 7.69
N PHE A 69 30.69 4.25 6.50
CA PHE A 69 29.60 4.63 5.59
C PHE A 69 28.85 3.41 5.07
N ASP A 70 29.57 2.34 4.70
CA ASP A 70 28.96 1.08 4.28
C ASP A 70 28.15 0.44 5.42
N THR A 71 28.69 0.43 6.63
CA THR A 71 28.00 -0.13 7.81
C THR A 71 26.75 0.66 8.15
N LEU A 72 26.82 2.00 8.16
CA LEU A 72 25.66 2.86 8.43
C LEU A 72 24.60 2.72 7.34
N SER A 73 25.01 2.67 6.07
CA SER A 73 24.10 2.46 4.94
C SER A 73 23.40 1.10 5.03
N ALA A 74 24.14 0.04 5.36
CA ALA A 74 23.56 -1.29 5.56
C ALA A 74 22.53 -1.31 6.69
N ILE A 75 22.82 -0.68 7.84
CA ILE A 75 21.87 -0.59 8.97
C ILE A 75 20.63 0.20 8.58
N ILE A 76 20.78 1.32 7.86
CA ILE A 76 19.65 2.13 7.38
C ILE A 76 18.81 1.32 6.40
N ILE A 77 19.42 0.60 5.45
CA ILE A 77 18.71 -0.25 4.49
C ILE A 77 17.93 -1.34 5.22
N VAL A 78 18.55 -2.06 6.16
CA VAL A 78 17.86 -3.09 6.95
C VAL A 78 16.70 -2.49 7.74
N GLY A 79 16.89 -1.31 8.35
CA GLY A 79 15.84 -0.58 9.06
C GLY A 79 14.69 -0.17 8.14
N VAL A 80 14.99 0.32 6.94
CA VAL A 80 14.00 0.72 5.92
C VAL A 80 13.26 -0.50 5.39
N VAL A 81 13.93 -1.60 5.10
CA VAL A 81 13.30 -2.86 4.65
C VAL A 81 12.37 -3.41 5.74
N ALA A 82 12.83 -3.42 7.00
CA ALA A 82 11.99 -3.83 8.13
C ALA A 82 10.76 -2.92 8.27
N ALA A 83 10.95 -1.59 8.14
CA ALA A 83 9.86 -0.63 8.20
C ALA A 83 8.86 -0.82 7.04
N ILE A 84 9.34 -0.98 5.81
CA ILE A 84 8.53 -1.24 4.62
C ILE A 84 7.76 -2.55 4.75
N THR A 85 8.27 -3.54 5.50
CA THR A 85 7.57 -4.81 5.72
C THR A 85 6.52 -4.72 6.82
N VAL A 86 6.85 -4.08 7.94
CA VAL A 86 6.02 -4.10 9.16
C VAL A 86 5.03 -2.95 9.21
N VAL A 87 5.44 -1.74 8.82
CA VAL A 87 4.63 -0.52 8.95
C VAL A 87 3.33 -0.59 8.13
N PRO A 88 3.28 -1.14 6.89
CA PRO A 88 2.03 -1.27 6.16
C PRO A 88 0.98 -2.10 6.91
N ILE A 89 1.41 -3.21 7.50
CA ILE A 89 0.54 -4.13 8.25
C ILE A 89 0.12 -3.49 9.58
N ALA A 90 1.05 -2.85 10.28
CA ALA A 90 0.75 -2.12 11.51
C ALA A 90 -0.24 -0.97 11.24
N TYR A 91 -0.04 -0.22 10.16
CA TYR A 91 -0.95 0.84 9.74
C TYR A 91 -2.32 0.28 9.36
N ALA A 92 -2.37 -0.80 8.59
CA ALA A 92 -3.61 -1.47 8.22
C ALA A 92 -4.40 -1.90 9.46
N GLY A 93 -3.74 -2.55 10.42
CA GLY A 93 -4.33 -2.97 11.68
C GLY A 93 -4.72 -1.79 12.58
N TRP A 94 -4.05 -0.64 12.47
CA TRP A 94 -4.25 0.54 13.32
C TRP A 94 -5.24 1.59 12.75
N ASN A 95 -5.34 1.76 11.43
CA ASN A 95 -6.18 2.79 10.81
C ASN A 95 -7.04 2.30 9.63
N GLY A 96 -6.82 1.09 9.12
CA GLY A 96 -7.73 0.44 8.16
C GLY A 96 -7.67 0.92 6.71
N GLY A 97 -6.90 1.96 6.39
CA GLY A 97 -6.83 2.54 5.04
C GLY A 97 -6.08 1.68 4.02
N PRO A 98 -6.75 1.00 3.08
CA PRO A 98 -6.10 0.04 2.19
C PRO A 98 -5.17 0.70 1.18
N ALA A 99 -5.51 1.88 0.67
CA ALA A 99 -4.65 2.60 -0.29
C ALA A 99 -3.38 3.10 0.37
N MET A 100 -3.48 3.61 1.60
CA MET A 100 -2.30 4.07 2.33
C MET A 100 -1.41 2.90 2.76
N ALA A 101 -2.00 1.79 3.23
CA ALA A 101 -1.25 0.56 3.51
C ALA A 101 -0.53 0.03 2.27
N PHE A 102 -1.17 0.09 1.10
CA PHE A 102 -0.54 -0.27 -0.18
C PHE A 102 0.57 0.70 -0.62
N ALA A 103 0.41 2.00 -0.35
CA ALA A 103 1.34 3.04 -0.76
C ALA A 103 2.61 3.09 0.09
N ILE A 104 2.54 2.82 1.39
CA ILE A 104 3.69 2.88 2.32
C ILE A 104 4.91 2.10 1.80
N PRO A 105 4.77 0.82 1.39
CA PRO A 105 5.92 0.07 0.89
C PRO A 105 6.26 0.40 -0.56
N LEU A 106 5.28 0.80 -1.37
CA LEU A 106 5.42 0.96 -2.80
C LEU A 106 6.05 2.30 -3.21
N VAL A 107 5.63 3.41 -2.61
CA VAL A 107 6.05 4.75 -3.02
C VAL A 107 7.57 4.96 -2.89
N PRO A 108 8.24 4.59 -1.78
CA PRO A 108 9.68 4.78 -1.66
C PRO A 108 10.47 3.99 -2.71
N VAL A 109 10.04 2.74 -2.98
CA VAL A 109 10.69 1.86 -3.97
C VAL A 109 10.46 2.38 -5.38
N ALA A 110 9.22 2.74 -5.74
CA ALA A 110 8.89 3.30 -7.04
C ALA A 110 9.61 4.61 -7.30
N LEU A 111 9.74 5.47 -6.30
CA LEU A 111 10.51 6.71 -6.41
C LEU A 111 11.99 6.43 -6.63
N GLY A 112 12.57 5.47 -5.90
CA GLY A 112 13.96 5.05 -6.07
C GLY A 112 14.25 4.52 -7.47
N GLU A 113 13.39 3.65 -8.01
CA GLU A 113 13.53 3.11 -9.37
C GLU A 113 13.36 4.19 -10.44
N LEU A 114 12.37 5.07 -10.28
CA LEU A 114 12.14 6.20 -11.18
C LEU A 114 13.36 7.12 -11.26
N ILE A 115 13.94 7.45 -10.11
CA ILE A 115 15.15 8.29 -10.01
C ILE A 115 16.35 7.59 -10.63
N ALA A 116 16.49 6.28 -10.44
CA ALA A 116 17.52 5.48 -11.06
C ALA A 116 17.33 5.30 -12.58
N GLY A 117 16.25 5.83 -13.16
CA GLY A 117 15.90 5.64 -14.58
C GLY A 117 15.56 4.18 -14.93
N ARG A 118 15.24 3.37 -13.92
CA ARG A 118 14.91 1.95 -14.06
C ARG A 118 13.41 1.77 -14.04
N TYR A 119 12.87 1.19 -15.11
CA TYR A 119 11.45 0.82 -15.22
C TYR A 119 11.27 -0.69 -15.20
N VAL A 120 12.23 -1.40 -14.60
CA VAL A 120 12.24 -2.86 -14.53
C VAL A 120 11.62 -3.29 -13.20
N LEU A 121 10.81 -4.34 -13.27
CA LEU A 121 10.26 -4.96 -12.08
C LEU A 121 11.37 -5.73 -11.35
N GLY A 122 12.03 -5.07 -10.41
CA GLY A 122 13.08 -5.65 -9.56
C GLY A 122 12.55 -6.38 -8.33
N LEU A 123 13.46 -7.00 -7.57
CA LEU A 123 13.15 -7.72 -6.33
C LEU A 123 12.42 -6.81 -5.31
N ASP A 124 12.91 -5.59 -5.13
CA ASP A 124 12.35 -4.63 -4.18
C ASP A 124 10.91 -4.24 -4.56
N MET A 125 10.65 -4.06 -5.85
CA MET A 125 9.32 -3.75 -6.35
C MET A 125 8.36 -4.93 -6.16
N ALA A 126 8.82 -6.16 -6.43
CA ALA A 126 8.02 -7.36 -6.20
C ALA A 126 7.68 -7.55 -4.72
N ILE A 127 8.64 -7.31 -3.81
CA ILE A 127 8.41 -7.34 -2.36
C ILE A 127 7.43 -6.24 -1.94
N ALA A 128 7.64 -5.00 -2.40
CA ALA A 128 6.79 -3.87 -2.05
C ALA A 128 5.33 -4.08 -2.50
N LEU A 129 5.11 -4.60 -3.70
CA LEU A 129 3.79 -4.96 -4.20
C LEU A 129 3.14 -6.08 -3.37
N THR A 130 3.92 -7.09 -2.99
CA THR A 130 3.44 -8.22 -2.17
C THR A 130 3.01 -7.73 -0.79
N VAL A 131 3.88 -6.99 -0.08
CA VAL A 131 3.60 -6.44 1.24
C VAL A 131 2.47 -5.41 1.16
N GLY A 132 2.43 -4.58 0.12
CA GLY A 132 1.37 -3.61 -0.10
C GLY A 132 0.02 -4.29 -0.26
N ALA A 133 -0.07 -5.35 -1.07
CA ALA A 133 -1.31 -6.12 -1.26
C ALA A 133 -1.77 -6.79 0.05
N VAL A 134 -0.84 -7.34 0.83
CA VAL A 134 -1.11 -7.88 2.17
C VAL A 134 -1.63 -6.80 3.10
N GLY A 135 -0.97 -5.65 3.14
CA GLY A 135 -1.38 -4.49 3.94
C GLY A 135 -2.79 -4.02 3.56
N ALA A 136 -3.09 -3.89 2.27
CA ALA A 136 -4.41 -3.51 1.78
C ALA A 136 -5.51 -4.50 2.19
N ALA A 137 -5.25 -5.79 2.05
CA ALA A 137 -6.19 -6.84 2.45
C ALA A 137 -6.42 -6.86 3.98
N VAL A 138 -5.35 -6.73 4.77
CA VAL A 138 -5.45 -6.61 6.23
C VAL A 138 -6.23 -5.35 6.62
N ALA A 139 -6.08 -4.25 5.88
CA ALA A 139 -6.77 -2.99 6.13
C ALA A 139 -8.28 -3.13 5.92
N LEU A 140 -8.71 -3.81 4.85
CA LEU A 140 -10.11 -4.16 4.62
C LEU A 140 -10.65 -4.99 5.79
N TYR A 141 -9.96 -6.07 6.16
CA TYR A 141 -10.36 -6.93 7.27
C TYR A 141 -10.43 -6.19 8.62
N ALA A 142 -9.42 -5.39 8.94
CA ALA A 142 -9.35 -4.63 10.18
C ALA A 142 -10.46 -3.58 10.28
N THR A 143 -10.78 -2.91 9.16
CA THR A 143 -11.88 -1.94 9.08
C THR A 143 -13.21 -2.64 9.35
N ASP A 144 -13.45 -3.78 8.72
CA ASP A 144 -14.70 -4.53 8.86
C ASP A 144 -14.88 -5.11 10.27
N VAL A 145 -13.80 -5.62 10.88
CA VAL A 145 -13.79 -6.06 12.29
C VAL A 145 -14.18 -4.92 13.23
N ARG A 146 -13.72 -3.70 12.97
CA ARG A 146 -14.03 -2.52 13.81
C ARG A 146 -15.47 -2.08 13.65
N GLN A 147 -15.95 -2.02 12.41
CA GLN A 147 -17.33 -1.62 12.11
C GLN A 147 -18.34 -2.61 12.71
N THR A 148 -18.09 -3.91 12.53
CA THR A 148 -18.99 -4.96 13.02
C THR A 148 -18.78 -5.34 14.49
N ARG A 149 -17.66 -4.92 15.09
CA ARG A 149 -17.16 -5.34 16.42
C ARG A 149 -17.06 -6.86 16.57
N ARG A 150 -16.80 -7.58 15.47
CA ARG A 150 -16.73 -9.05 15.43
C ARG A 150 -15.48 -9.51 14.69
N PHE A 151 -14.85 -10.58 15.20
CA PHE A 151 -13.73 -11.26 14.53
C PHE A 151 -14.14 -12.06 13.27
N ARG A 152 -15.44 -12.19 13.02
CA ARG A 152 -15.98 -12.81 11.80
C ARG A 152 -16.89 -11.79 11.11
N PRO A 153 -16.32 -10.68 10.61
CA PRO A 153 -17.10 -9.55 10.10
C PRO A 153 -17.94 -9.94 8.87
N TRP A 154 -17.44 -10.89 8.08
CA TRP A 154 -18.13 -11.52 6.96
C TRP A 154 -19.46 -12.24 7.29
N ARG A 155 -19.86 -12.34 8.57
CA ARG A 155 -21.18 -12.84 8.99
C ARG A 155 -22.19 -11.72 9.28
N ALA A 156 -21.77 -10.46 9.25
CA ALA A 156 -22.62 -9.31 9.60
C ALA A 156 -23.44 -8.78 8.41
N GLY A 157 -23.15 -9.21 7.17
CA GLY A 157 -24.02 -8.99 6.00
C GLY A 157 -23.82 -7.68 5.24
N SER A 158 -23.00 -6.74 5.73
CA SER A 158 -22.63 -5.52 5.02
C SER A 158 -21.14 -5.54 4.67
N ILE A 159 -20.80 -5.40 3.38
CA ILE A 159 -19.44 -5.23 2.89
C ILE A 159 -19.37 -3.88 2.17
N ASP A 160 -18.27 -3.15 2.36
CA ASP A 160 -17.97 -1.96 1.57
C ASP A 160 -17.46 -2.39 0.19
N ASP A 161 -18.33 -2.28 -0.81
CA ASP A 161 -18.07 -2.70 -2.19
C ASP A 161 -16.89 -1.94 -2.81
N ASP A 162 -16.74 -0.65 -2.51
CA ASP A 162 -15.66 0.19 -3.07
C ASP A 162 -14.30 -0.25 -2.53
N LEU A 163 -14.21 -0.52 -1.22
CA LEU A 163 -12.98 -1.05 -0.62
C LEU A 163 -12.66 -2.46 -1.12
N LEU A 164 -13.67 -3.32 -1.29
CA LEU A 164 -13.48 -4.67 -1.83
C LEU A 164 -12.94 -4.63 -3.26
N VAL A 165 -13.52 -3.80 -4.13
CA VAL A 165 -13.06 -3.63 -5.53
C VAL A 165 -11.64 -3.07 -5.57
N PHE A 166 -11.33 -2.06 -4.75
CA PHE A 166 -9.99 -1.51 -4.67
C PHE A 166 -8.95 -2.57 -4.25
N VAL A 167 -9.19 -3.27 -3.14
CA VAL A 167 -8.27 -4.30 -2.63
C VAL A 167 -8.09 -5.44 -3.62
N THR A 168 -9.17 -5.85 -4.28
CA THR A 168 -9.12 -6.87 -5.34
C THR A 168 -8.24 -6.40 -6.50
N THR A 169 -8.43 -5.16 -6.96
CA THR A 169 -7.68 -4.59 -8.08
C THR A 169 -6.18 -4.52 -7.77
N VAL A 170 -5.79 -3.96 -6.63
CA VAL A 170 -4.36 -3.87 -6.26
C VAL A 170 -3.74 -5.24 -6.01
N SER A 171 -4.50 -6.20 -5.46
CA SER A 171 -4.04 -7.59 -5.29
C SER A 171 -3.84 -8.31 -6.62
N LEU A 172 -4.70 -8.05 -7.61
CA LEU A 172 -4.54 -8.58 -8.96
C LEU A 172 -3.34 -7.97 -9.67
N VAL A 173 -3.19 -6.64 -9.62
CA VAL A 173 -2.02 -5.95 -10.20
C VAL A 173 -0.72 -6.46 -9.57
N ALA A 174 -0.68 -6.55 -8.24
CA ALA A 174 0.48 -7.06 -7.53
C ALA A 174 0.78 -8.53 -7.87
N SER A 175 -0.24 -9.39 -7.95
CA SER A 175 -0.04 -10.82 -8.24
C SER A 175 0.42 -11.05 -9.68
N LEU A 176 -0.17 -10.37 -10.66
CA LEU A 176 0.28 -10.41 -12.05
C LEU A 176 1.72 -9.89 -12.19
N SER A 177 2.06 -8.83 -11.45
CA SER A 177 3.43 -8.31 -11.42
C SER A 177 4.39 -9.34 -10.82
N ALA A 178 4.05 -9.96 -9.68
CA ALA A 178 4.87 -11.00 -9.07
C ALA A 178 5.02 -12.24 -9.97
N VAL A 179 3.97 -12.65 -10.70
CA VAL A 179 4.08 -13.72 -11.70
C VAL A 179 5.03 -13.32 -12.84
N SER A 180 4.96 -12.07 -13.30
CA SER A 180 5.90 -11.56 -14.30
C SER A 180 7.33 -11.56 -13.76
N PHE A 181 7.55 -11.10 -12.52
CA PHE A 181 8.84 -11.13 -11.84
C PHE A 181 9.44 -12.53 -11.83
N VAL A 182 8.68 -13.50 -11.32
CA VAL A 182 9.14 -14.89 -11.15
C VAL A 182 9.51 -15.54 -12.48
N ARG A 183 8.86 -15.13 -13.59
CA ARG A 183 9.14 -15.68 -14.92
C ARG A 183 10.39 -15.11 -15.59
N THR A 184 10.85 -13.92 -15.19
CA THR A 184 11.88 -13.18 -15.93
C THR A 184 13.22 -13.11 -15.22
N VAL A 185 13.28 -13.51 -13.95
CA VAL A 185 14.40 -13.24 -13.07
C VAL A 185 15.23 -14.51 -12.82
N PRO A 186 16.56 -14.40 -12.65
CA PRO A 186 17.42 -15.56 -12.35
C PRO A 186 17.09 -16.23 -11.00
N ASP A 187 17.38 -17.54 -10.91
CA ASP A 187 17.04 -18.38 -9.74
C ASP A 187 17.58 -17.85 -8.41
N HIS A 188 18.80 -17.31 -8.38
CA HIS A 188 19.41 -16.78 -7.15
C HIS A 188 18.62 -15.61 -6.54
N VAL A 189 17.88 -14.85 -7.36
CA VAL A 189 17.01 -13.76 -6.87
C VAL A 189 15.66 -14.31 -6.41
N LEU A 190 15.18 -15.43 -7.00
CA LEU A 190 13.97 -16.10 -6.55
C LEU A 190 14.13 -16.68 -5.14
N GLU A 191 15.31 -17.20 -4.80
CA GLU A 191 15.64 -17.65 -3.45
C GLU A 191 15.42 -16.53 -2.42
N LEU A 192 15.80 -15.29 -2.75
CA LEU A 192 15.59 -14.11 -1.91
C LEU A 192 14.12 -13.71 -1.80
N TYR A 193 13.30 -13.96 -2.82
CA TYR A 193 11.86 -13.68 -2.81
C TYR A 193 11.02 -14.76 -2.13
N THR A 194 11.53 -15.99 -2.05
CA THR A 194 10.82 -17.17 -1.52
C THR A 194 10.12 -16.94 -0.16
N PRO A 195 10.72 -16.25 0.83
CA PRO A 195 10.07 -15.99 2.12
C PRO A 195 8.74 -15.20 2.00
N PHE A 196 8.60 -14.36 0.96
CA PHE A 196 7.43 -13.54 0.73
C PHE A 196 6.28 -14.29 0.06
N LEU A 197 6.53 -15.49 -0.49
CA LEU A 197 5.48 -16.30 -1.15
C LEU A 197 4.34 -16.66 -0.19
N VAL A 198 4.66 -16.95 1.07
CA VAL A 198 3.66 -17.30 2.09
C VAL A 198 2.71 -16.13 2.36
N LEU A 199 3.17 -14.89 2.21
CA LEU A 199 2.34 -13.71 2.43
C LEU A 199 1.17 -13.62 1.44
N TRP A 200 1.28 -14.19 0.24
CA TRP A 200 0.18 -14.22 -0.74
C TRP A 200 -1.07 -14.95 -0.24
N LEU A 201 -0.94 -15.84 0.74
CA LEU A 201 -2.09 -16.49 1.37
C LEU A 201 -3.03 -15.46 2.01
N VAL A 202 -2.51 -14.36 2.54
CA VAL A 202 -3.31 -13.34 3.24
C VAL A 202 -4.29 -12.63 2.29
N PRO A 203 -3.85 -11.94 1.23
CA PRO A 203 -4.77 -11.30 0.30
C PRO A 203 -5.65 -12.34 -0.42
N ALA A 204 -5.13 -13.53 -0.75
CA ALA A 204 -5.94 -14.57 -1.37
C ALA A 204 -7.12 -15.01 -0.48
N VAL A 205 -6.86 -15.32 0.79
CA VAL A 205 -7.92 -15.75 1.74
C VAL A 205 -8.92 -14.62 1.97
N ILE A 206 -8.46 -13.39 2.18
CA ILE A 206 -9.35 -12.26 2.46
C ILE A 206 -10.23 -11.96 1.23
N VAL A 207 -9.63 -11.75 0.06
CA VAL A 207 -10.38 -11.42 -1.17
C VAL A 207 -11.37 -12.52 -1.52
N CYS A 208 -10.96 -13.80 -1.51
CA CYS A 208 -11.85 -14.92 -1.80
C CYS A 208 -13.00 -15.04 -0.77
N THR A 209 -12.72 -14.81 0.51
CA THR A 209 -13.75 -14.88 1.55
C THR A 209 -14.79 -13.77 1.38
N TYR A 210 -14.35 -12.53 1.11
CA TYR A 210 -15.24 -11.39 0.96
C TYR A 210 -16.09 -11.50 -0.32
N TRP A 211 -15.51 -11.89 -1.45
CA TRP A 211 -16.29 -12.19 -2.65
C TRP A 211 -17.25 -13.37 -2.45
N GLY A 212 -16.84 -14.39 -1.71
CA GLY A 212 -17.71 -15.52 -1.34
C GLY A 212 -18.90 -15.10 -0.47
N VAL A 213 -18.76 -14.06 0.34
CA VAL A 213 -19.87 -13.49 1.14
C VAL A 213 -20.72 -12.56 0.30
N TRP A 214 -20.10 -11.66 -0.47
CA TRP A 214 -20.79 -10.74 -1.37
C TRP A 214 -21.71 -11.50 -2.35
N THR A 215 -21.21 -12.58 -2.95
CA THR A 215 -22.00 -13.43 -3.85
C THR A 215 -23.19 -14.08 -3.16
N ARG A 216 -23.04 -14.57 -1.92
CA ARG A 216 -24.15 -15.13 -1.14
C ARG A 216 -25.23 -14.07 -0.86
N VAL A 217 -24.83 -12.90 -0.39
CA VAL A 217 -25.75 -11.77 -0.11
C VAL A 217 -26.47 -11.33 -1.37
N ALA A 218 -25.76 -11.20 -2.50
CA ALA A 218 -26.35 -10.84 -3.79
C ALA A 218 -27.36 -11.88 -4.28
N LEU A 219 -27.08 -13.17 -4.09
CA LEU A 219 -28.00 -14.25 -4.46
C LEU A 219 -29.26 -14.28 -3.59
N GLU A 220 -29.12 -14.06 -2.28
CA GLU A 220 -30.25 -13.97 -1.35
C GLU A 220 -31.16 -12.77 -1.71
N ALA A 221 -30.57 -11.60 -1.92
CA ALA A 221 -31.31 -10.40 -2.36
C ALA A 221 -32.00 -10.57 -3.73
N GLY A 222 -31.39 -11.35 -4.64
CA GLY A 222 -32.00 -11.69 -5.93
C GLY A 222 -33.15 -12.68 -5.84
N ARG A 223 -33.15 -13.56 -4.82
CA ARG A 223 -34.22 -14.53 -4.56
C ARG A 223 -35.47 -13.84 -4.01
N ASP A 224 -35.29 -12.87 -3.11
CA ASP A 224 -36.39 -12.10 -2.51
C ASP A 224 -37.07 -11.15 -3.52
N ARG A 225 -36.36 -10.78 -4.60
CA ARG A 225 -36.85 -9.91 -5.68
C ARG A 225 -37.55 -10.63 -6.82
N ARG A 226 -37.69 -11.96 -6.80
CA ARG A 226 -38.57 -12.68 -7.73
C ARG A 226 -39.95 -12.84 -7.08
N PRO A 227 -40.89 -11.89 -7.26
CA PRO A 227 -42.26 -12.17 -6.91
C PRO A 227 -42.77 -13.28 -7.83
N LEU A 228 -43.60 -14.13 -7.25
CA LEU A 228 -44.45 -15.17 -7.84
C LEU A 228 -44.94 -14.81 -9.27
N GLU A 229 -44.14 -15.12 -10.29
CA GLU A 229 -44.65 -15.36 -11.64
C GLU A 229 -45.15 -16.80 -11.66
N SER A 230 -46.37 -16.97 -11.15
CA SER A 230 -47.22 -18.14 -11.37
C SER A 230 -48.08 -17.94 -12.60
#